data_AF-A0A939A917-F1
#
_entry.id   AF-A0A939A917-F1
#
_cell.length_a   1.000
_cell.length_b   1.000
_cell.length_c   1.000
_cell.angle_alpha   90.00
_cell.angle_beta   90.00
_cell.angle_gamma   90.00
#
_symmetry.space_group_name_H-M   'P 1'
#
loop_
_entity.id
_entity.type
_entity.pdbx_description
1 polymer ?
#
loop_
_entity_poly.entity_id
_entity_poly.type
_entity_poly.pdbx_seq_one_letter_code
_entity_poly.pdbx_strand_id
1 'polypeptide(L)' 'MNEYQIPIPVNIEEEMKKSYMDYAMSVIIGRALPDVRDGLKPVHRRILYAMNELSNDWDKPYKKF' A
#
# COMPACT_ATOMS: atom_id res chain seq x y z
N MET A 1 10.56 34.39 13.95
CA MET A 1 9.10 34.40 14.18
C MET A 1 8.53 33.35 13.25
N ASN A 2 7.95 32.28 13.79
CA ASN A 2 7.37 31.21 12.95
C ASN A 2 6.08 31.74 12.32
N GLU A 3 6.06 31.84 10.99
CA GLU A 3 4.85 32.12 10.24
C GLU A 3 3.87 30.96 10.43
N TYR A 4 2.78 31.23 11.13
CA TYR A 4 1.65 30.30 11.20
C TYR A 4 0.92 30.40 9.86
N GLN A 5 1.15 29.42 8.99
CA GLN A 5 0.45 29.37 7.71
C GLN A 5 -1.02 29.03 7.97
N ILE A 6 -1.91 30.00 7.69
CA ILE A 6 -3.35 29.82 7.82
C ILE A 6 -3.77 28.72 6.84
N PRO A 7 -4.47 27.65 7.30
CA PRO A 7 -4.92 26.60 6.40
C PRO A 7 -5.87 27.17 5.37
N ILE A 8 -5.58 26.87 4.10
CA ILE A 8 -6.38 27.27 2.96
C ILE A 8 -7.81 26.73 3.18
N PRO A 9 -8.86 27.57 3.14
CA PRO A 9 -10.22 27.07 3.30
C PRO A 9 -10.57 26.15 2.13
N VAL A 10 -10.84 24.88 2.42
CA VAL A 10 -11.24 23.87 1.44
C VAL A 10 -12.74 23.62 1.55
N ASN A 11 -13.42 23.50 0.42
CA ASN A 11 -14.83 23.11 0.42
C ASN A 11 -14.96 21.64 0.86
N ILE A 12 -15.73 21.41 1.92
CA ILE A 12 -15.93 20.07 2.50
C ILE A 12 -16.52 19.06 1.52
N GLU A 13 -17.43 19.49 0.63
CA GLU A 13 -18.07 18.59 -0.34
C GLU A 13 -17.05 18.08 -1.37
N GLU A 14 -16.21 19.00 -1.86
CA GLU A 14 -15.15 18.68 -2.82
C GLU A 14 -14.07 17.79 -2.19
N GLU A 15 -13.66 18.10 -0.96
CA GLU A 15 -12.65 17.33 -0.23
C GLU A 15 -13.12 15.91 0.08
N MET A 16 -14.37 15.74 0.49
CA MET A 16 -14.97 14.43 0.76
C MET A 16 -15.01 13.55 -0.49
N LYS A 17 -15.43 14.13 -1.63
CA LYS A 17 -15.47 13.40 -2.91
C LYS A 17 -14.06 12.97 -3.35
N LYS A 18 -13.10 13.88 -3.23
CA LYS A 18 -11.70 13.62 -3.58
C LYS A 18 -11.10 12.53 -2.69
N SER A 19 -11.20 12.68 -1.37
CA SER A 19 -10.69 11.72 -0.39
C SER A 19 -11.30 10.32 -0.58
N TYR A 20 -12.60 10.25 -0.88
CA TYR A 20 -13.26 8.99 -1.19
C TYR A 20 -12.69 8.34 -2.45
N MET A 21 -12.52 9.11 -3.52
CA MET A 21 -12.01 8.60 -4.79
C MET A 21 -10.55 8.14 -4.66
N ASP A 22 -9.71 8.93 -3.98
CA ASP A 22 -8.31 8.60 -3.73
C ASP A 22 -8.18 7.31 -2.90
N TYR A 23 -8.99 7.18 -1.84
CA TYR A 23 -9.02 5.96 -1.05
C TYR A 23 -9.50 4.77 -1.87
N ALA A 24 -10.64 4.89 -2.56
CA ALA A 24 -11.21 3.82 -3.38
C ALA A 24 -10.22 3.33 -4.44
N MET A 25 -9.56 4.24 -5.16
CA MET A 25 -8.57 3.90 -6.17
C MET A 25 -7.35 3.21 -5.56
N SER A 26 -6.86 3.69 -4.40
CA SER A 26 -5.75 3.05 -3.68
C SER A 26 -6.09 1.63 -3.23
N VAL A 27 -7.35 1.36 -2.83
CA VAL A 27 -7.81 0.04 -2.42
C VAL A 27 -7.83 -0.90 -3.62
N ILE A 28 -8.45 -0.47 -4.71
CA ILE A 28 -8.68 -1.30 -5.89
C ILE A 28 -7.34 -1.76 -6.48
N ILE A 29 -6.43 -0.82 -6.70
CA ILE A 29 -5.15 -1.06 -7.38
C ILE A 29 -4.11 -1.63 -6.40
N GLY A 30 -4.00 -1.06 -5.21
CA GLY A 30 -2.89 -1.34 -4.29
C GLY A 30 -3.14 -2.49 -3.31
N ARG A 31 -4.36 -3.01 -3.22
CA ARG A 31 -4.71 -4.02 -2.20
C ARG A 31 -5.64 -5.12 -2.69
N ALA A 32 -6.73 -4.77 -3.37
CA ALA A 32 -7.84 -5.67 -3.60
C ALA A 32 -7.62 -6.61 -4.78
N LEU A 33 -7.26 -6.07 -5.96
CA LEU A 33 -7.13 -6.84 -7.18
C LEU A 33 -5.70 -7.41 -7.34
N PRO A 34 -5.56 -8.71 -7.68
CA PRO A 34 -4.27 -9.28 -8.05
C PRO A 34 -3.83 -8.80 -9.45
N ASP A 35 -2.53 -8.78 -9.68
CA ASP A 35 -1.98 -8.49 -11.01
C ASP A 35 -2.21 -9.69 -11.94
N VAL A 36 -2.57 -9.45 -13.20
CA VAL A 36 -2.85 -10.51 -14.18
C VAL A 36 -1.62 -11.32 -14.58
N ARG A 37 -0.41 -10.74 -14.43
CA ARG A 37 0.84 -11.37 -14.86
C ARG A 37 1.25 -12.53 -13.96
N ASP A 38 1.02 -12.39 -12.65
CA ASP A 38 1.46 -13.34 -11.64
C ASP A 38 0.30 -13.85 -10.75
N GLY A 39 -0.88 -13.25 -10.82
CA GLY A 39 -2.02 -13.56 -9.96
C GLY A 39 -1.81 -13.16 -8.49
N LEU A 40 -0.74 -12.41 -8.17
CA LEU A 40 -0.35 -12.12 -6.79
C LEU A 40 -0.84 -10.74 -6.35
N LYS A 41 -1.35 -10.69 -5.11
CA LYS A 41 -1.60 -9.43 -4.41
C LYS A 41 -0.27 -8.78 -3.99
N PRO A 42 -0.22 -7.45 -3.82
CA PRO A 42 1.01 -6.74 -3.41
C PRO A 42 1.64 -7.23 -2.09
N VAL A 43 0.83 -7.78 -1.17
CA VAL A 43 1.33 -8.38 0.08
C VAL A 43 2.12 -9.65 -0.18
N HIS A 44 1.63 -10.55 -1.04
CA HIS A 44 2.32 -11.81 -1.34
C HIS A 44 3.67 -11.56 -2.01
N ARG A 45 3.72 -10.61 -2.97
CA ARG A 45 4.96 -10.24 -3.66
C ARG A 45 6.03 -9.75 -2.68
N ARG A 46 5.66 -8.93 -1.70
CA ARG A 46 6.58 -8.44 -0.66
C ARG A 46 7.07 -9.55 0.26
N ILE A 47 6.18 -10.48 0.65
CA ILE A 47 6.56 -11.62 1.50
C ILE A 47 7.54 -12.53 0.77
N LEU A 48 7.25 -12.90 -0.48
CA LEU A 48 8.12 -13.76 -1.28
C LEU A 48 9.48 -13.09 -1.55
N TYR A 49 9.48 -11.78 -1.82
CA TYR A 49 10.72 -11.02 -1.97
C TYR A 49 11.54 -11.01 -0.68
N ALA A 50 10.93 -10.72 0.48
CA ALA A 50 11.63 -10.73 1.76
C ALA A 50 12.14 -12.13 2.15
N MET A 51 11.37 -13.18 1.84
CA MET A 51 11.79 -14.58 2.02
C MET A 51 13.03 -14.92 1.18
N ASN A 52 13.08 -14.42 -0.06
CA ASN A 52 14.23 -14.60 -0.94
C ASN A 52 15.46 -13.85 -0.42
N GLU A 53 15.31 -12.60 0.00
CA GLU A 53 16.40 -11.81 0.61
C GLU A 53 16.93 -12.45 1.91
N LEU A 54 16.06 -13.05 2.72
CA LEU A 54 16.45 -13.80 3.93
C LEU A 54 17.01 -15.20 3.64
N SER A 55 17.09 -15.57 2.36
CA SER A 55 17.54 -16.87 1.87
C SER A 55 16.83 -18.01 2.61
N ASN A 56 15.52 -17.91 2.79
CA ASN A 56 14.69 -18.89 3.50
C ASN A 56 14.15 -19.95 2.54
N ASP A 57 15.07 -20.70 1.95
CA ASP A 57 14.77 -21.77 1.01
C ASP A 57 14.22 -23.00 1.74
N TRP A 58 13.60 -23.89 0.97
CA TRP A 58 12.91 -25.08 1.46
C TRP A 58 13.81 -26.08 2.19
N ASP A 59 15.12 -26.04 1.95
CA ASP A 59 16.13 -26.92 2.55
C ASP A 59 16.68 -26.39 3.88
N LYS A 60 16.27 -25.17 4.30
CA LYS A 60 16.80 -24.49 5.48
C LYS A 60 15.88 -24.59 6.70
N PRO A 61 16.43 -24.45 7.92
CA PRO A 61 15.63 -24.47 9.15
C PRO A 61 14.63 -23.30 9.20
N TYR A 62 13.47 -23.56 9.82
CA TYR A 62 12.42 -22.57 9.98
C TYR A 62 12.88 -21.32 10.75
N LYS A 63 12.60 -20.15 10.17
CA LYS A 63 12.81 -18.84 10.80
C LYS A 63 11.45 -18.24 11.17
N LYS A 64 11.36 -17.62 12.35
CA LYS A 64 10.20 -16.78 12.70
C LYS A 64 10.40 -15.37 12.13
N PHE A 65 9.33 -14.82 11.55
CA PHE A 65 9.26 -13.43 11.10
C PHE A 65 8.90 -12.49 12.24
#